data_AF-A0A8S3SE59-F1
#
_entry.id   AF-A0A8S3SE59-F1
#
_cell.length_a   1.000
_cell.length_b   1.000
_cell.length_c   1.000
_cell.angle_alpha   90.00
_cell.angle_beta   90.00
_cell.angle_gamma   90.00
#
_symmetry.space_group_name_H-M   'P 1'
#
loop_
_entity.id
_entity.type
_entity.pdbx_description
1 polymer ?
#
loop_
_entity_poly.entity_id
_entity_poly.type
_entity_poly.pdbx_seq_one_letter_code
_entity_poly.pdbx_strand_id
1 'polypeptide(L)'
;MAAMVLADVNSKSWDKSVKHDFLKQCKSFVNDNKLWTPGPKSLKQAFYDLCSVVSKGHVKQEQAVSVLTDLCVSNPPSYQDFKKEVPLLLVDVFSIFDIETTCSEDKQERDRFISLVSAIEGLIAPTVFKERLDFDTLENVGLISSRQQYQAKYVKTKTRLFYKQMKFNLLREENEGYAKLVVELNQEITEKITPLQVIENLKSLIGKLNQEIREKISPLPSLVGKIEYKLNGTLTFSSVDTAETDNSFTG
;
A
#
# COMPACT_ATOMS: atom_id res chain seq x y z
N MET A 1 -3.00 -3.69 -37.33
CA MET A 1 -4.03 -4.72 -37.14
C MET A 1 -4.66 -4.72 -35.74
N ALA A 2 -3.95 -4.54 -34.62
CA ALA A 2 -4.62 -4.52 -33.28
C ALA A 2 -5.30 -3.19 -32.94
N ALA A 3 -4.64 -2.05 -33.20
CA ALA A 3 -5.31 -0.75 -33.21
C ALA A 3 -6.41 -0.68 -34.30
N MET A 4 -6.48 -1.66 -35.22
CA MET A 4 -7.37 -1.64 -36.37
C MET A 4 -8.77 -2.19 -36.04
N VAL A 5 -8.89 -3.16 -35.11
CA VAL A 5 -10.19 -3.80 -34.83
C VAL A 5 -11.21 -2.84 -34.22
N LEU A 6 -10.77 -1.88 -33.38
CA LEU A 6 -11.66 -0.87 -32.80
C LEU A 6 -11.47 0.54 -33.38
N ALA A 7 -10.34 0.87 -34.00
CA ALA A 7 -10.25 2.12 -34.77
C ALA A 7 -11.13 2.10 -36.03
N ASP A 8 -11.40 0.93 -36.63
CA ASP A 8 -12.39 0.80 -37.73
C ASP A 8 -13.85 0.78 -37.24
N VAL A 9 -14.08 0.47 -35.95
CA VAL A 9 -15.43 0.48 -35.33
C VAL A 9 -15.98 1.90 -35.18
N ASN A 10 -15.16 2.91 -35.42
CA ASN A 10 -15.57 4.31 -35.50
C ASN A 10 -16.55 4.59 -36.66
N SER A 11 -16.98 3.61 -37.45
CA SER A 11 -17.91 3.87 -38.56
C SER A 11 -19.15 2.97 -38.71
N LYS A 12 -19.16 1.64 -38.55
CA LYS A 12 -20.37 0.85 -38.91
C LYS A 12 -20.58 -0.44 -38.08
N SER A 13 -21.53 -0.39 -37.14
CA SER A 13 -22.17 -1.48 -36.40
C SER A 13 -21.28 -2.50 -35.67
N TRP A 14 -21.38 -2.54 -34.34
CA TRP A 14 -20.91 -3.66 -33.53
C TRP A 14 -21.74 -4.93 -33.81
N ASP A 15 -21.30 -5.73 -34.78
CA ASP A 15 -21.97 -6.95 -35.20
C ASP A 15 -21.40 -8.21 -34.50
N LYS A 16 -21.99 -9.38 -34.81
CA LYS A 16 -21.56 -10.66 -34.23
C LYS A 16 -20.13 -11.05 -34.66
N SER A 17 -19.68 -10.62 -35.83
CA SER A 17 -18.34 -10.93 -36.34
C SER A 17 -17.29 -10.13 -35.58
N VAL A 18 -17.50 -8.82 -35.42
CA VAL A 18 -16.64 -7.93 -34.63
C VAL A 18 -16.53 -8.43 -33.18
N LYS A 19 -17.65 -8.82 -32.56
CA LYS A 19 -17.65 -9.42 -31.22
C LYS A 19 -16.73 -10.66 -31.16
N HIS A 20 -16.89 -11.57 -32.12
CA HIS A 20 -16.13 -12.81 -32.16
C HIS A 20 -14.62 -12.57 -32.35
N ASP A 21 -14.26 -11.66 -33.26
CA ASP A 21 -12.86 -11.32 -33.55
C ASP A 21 -12.20 -10.62 -32.35
N PHE A 22 -12.91 -9.70 -31.70
CA PHE A 22 -12.44 -9.06 -30.47
C PHE A 22 -12.20 -10.08 -29.35
N LEU A 23 -13.14 -11.02 -29.13
CA LEU A 23 -13.00 -12.08 -28.14
C LEU A 23 -11.81 -12.99 -28.44
N LYS A 24 -11.62 -13.38 -29.71
CA LYS A 24 -10.49 -14.20 -30.15
C LYS A 24 -9.16 -13.49 -29.87
N GLN A 25 -9.09 -12.19 -30.15
CA GLN A 25 -7.91 -11.39 -29.90
C GLN A 25 -7.62 -11.26 -28.39
N CYS A 26 -8.62 -10.95 -27.57
CA CYS A 26 -8.46 -10.87 -26.13
C CYS A 26 -7.98 -12.20 -25.54
N LYS A 27 -8.54 -13.33 -25.99
CA LYS A 27 -8.10 -14.68 -25.59
C LYS A 27 -6.65 -14.96 -26.00
N SER A 28 -6.21 -14.48 -27.16
CA SER A 28 -4.79 -14.57 -27.57
C SER A 28 -3.87 -13.83 -26.60
N PHE A 29 -4.24 -12.62 -26.16
CA PHE A 29 -3.43 -11.86 -25.21
C PHE A 29 -3.34 -12.52 -23.85
N VAL A 30 -4.43 -13.16 -23.41
CA VAL A 30 -4.47 -13.95 -22.18
C VAL A 30 -3.53 -15.16 -22.31
N ASN A 31 -3.61 -15.91 -23.41
CA ASN A 31 -2.78 -17.10 -23.64
C ASN A 31 -1.28 -16.81 -23.76
N ASP A 32 -0.92 -15.65 -24.32
CA ASP A 32 0.48 -15.25 -24.48
C ASP A 32 1.11 -14.71 -23.17
N ASN A 33 0.38 -14.70 -22.05
CA ASN A 33 0.76 -14.10 -20.76
C ASN A 33 1.13 -12.60 -20.87
N LYS A 34 0.52 -11.89 -21.81
CA LYS A 34 0.77 -10.46 -22.09
C LYS A 34 -0.32 -9.55 -21.52
N LEU A 35 -0.75 -9.82 -20.29
CA LEU A 35 -1.78 -9.02 -19.62
C LEU A 35 -1.30 -7.59 -19.33
N TRP A 36 -0.07 -7.48 -18.83
CA TRP A 36 0.51 -6.24 -18.32
C TRP A 36 1.55 -5.63 -19.28
N THR A 37 1.72 -6.19 -20.48
CA THR A 37 2.72 -5.66 -21.42
C THR A 37 2.31 -4.27 -21.88
N PRO A 38 3.18 -3.25 -21.70
CA PRO A 38 2.90 -1.91 -22.20
C PRO A 38 2.93 -1.92 -23.73
N GLY A 39 1.99 -1.20 -24.33
CA GLY A 39 1.97 -0.98 -25.78
C GLY A 39 0.58 -1.14 -26.42
N PRO A 40 0.47 -0.79 -27.72
CA PRO A 40 -0.79 -0.71 -28.44
C PRO A 40 -1.41 -2.08 -28.78
N LYS A 41 -0.75 -3.18 -28.41
CA LYS A 41 -1.22 -4.56 -28.61
C LYS A 41 -1.31 -5.30 -27.28
N SER A 42 -2.09 -4.75 -26.35
CA SER A 42 -2.27 -5.29 -25.01
C SER A 42 -3.74 -5.48 -24.67
N LEU A 43 -4.02 -6.40 -23.74
CA LEU A 43 -5.38 -6.60 -23.24
C LEU A 43 -5.91 -5.31 -22.55
N LYS A 44 -5.03 -4.59 -21.86
CA LYS A 44 -5.34 -3.28 -21.26
C LYS A 44 -5.89 -2.29 -22.29
N GLN A 45 -5.19 -2.16 -23.43
CA GLN A 45 -5.63 -1.26 -24.49
C GLN A 45 -6.97 -1.70 -25.08
N ALA A 46 -7.16 -3.01 -25.30
CA ALA A 46 -8.41 -3.55 -25.82
C ALA A 46 -9.61 -3.24 -24.89
N PHE A 47 -9.42 -3.37 -23.57
CA PHE A 47 -10.44 -2.98 -22.58
C PHE A 47 -10.70 -1.48 -22.58
N TYR A 48 -9.65 -0.67 -22.65
CA TYR A 48 -9.79 0.79 -22.71
C TYR A 48 -10.58 1.22 -23.95
N ASP A 49 -10.21 0.69 -25.12
CA ASP A 49 -10.88 0.99 -26.39
C ASP A 49 -12.36 0.58 -26.34
N LEU A 50 -12.67 -0.59 -25.76
CA LEU A 50 -14.04 -1.04 -25.54
C LEU A 50 -14.83 -0.07 -24.64
N CYS A 51 -14.24 0.36 -23.51
CA CYS A 51 -14.88 1.33 -22.62
C CYS A 51 -15.12 2.67 -23.32
N SER A 52 -14.18 3.11 -24.15
CA SER A 52 -14.29 4.36 -24.91
C SER A 52 -15.43 4.31 -25.93
N VAL A 53 -15.55 3.25 -26.72
CA VAL A 53 -16.63 3.15 -27.71
C VAL A 53 -18.01 2.99 -27.08
N VAL A 54 -18.12 2.33 -25.91
CA VAL A 54 -19.37 2.25 -25.14
C VAL A 54 -19.74 3.60 -24.55
N SER A 55 -18.79 4.30 -23.95
CA SER A 55 -19.04 5.58 -23.29
C SER A 55 -19.32 6.70 -24.29
N LYS A 56 -18.85 6.58 -25.54
CA LYS A 56 -19.25 7.45 -26.67
C LYS A 56 -20.59 7.07 -27.32
N GLY A 57 -21.21 5.96 -26.89
CA GLY A 57 -22.52 5.51 -27.40
C GLY A 57 -22.48 4.79 -28.76
N HIS A 58 -21.30 4.43 -29.26
CA HIS A 58 -21.16 3.67 -30.52
C HIS A 58 -21.53 2.18 -30.34
N VAL A 59 -21.44 1.66 -29.12
CA VAL A 59 -21.71 0.27 -28.77
C VAL A 59 -22.70 0.23 -27.62
N LYS A 60 -23.69 -0.67 -27.70
CA LYS A 60 -24.65 -0.85 -26.62
C LYS A 60 -23.98 -1.54 -25.43
N GLN A 61 -24.33 -1.10 -24.23
CA GLN A 61 -23.80 -1.63 -22.98
C GLN A 61 -23.97 -3.16 -22.88
N GLU A 62 -25.11 -3.71 -23.29
CA GLU A 62 -25.36 -5.16 -23.21
C GLU A 62 -24.37 -5.97 -24.04
N GLN A 63 -23.91 -5.42 -25.17
CA GLN A 63 -22.92 -6.07 -26.02
C GLN A 63 -21.54 -6.10 -25.34
N ALA A 64 -21.15 -5.00 -24.71
CA ALA A 64 -19.89 -4.90 -23.97
C ALA A 64 -19.90 -5.79 -22.72
N VAL A 65 -20.99 -5.78 -21.94
CA VAL A 65 -21.17 -6.65 -20.77
C VAL A 65 -21.09 -8.12 -21.16
N SER A 66 -21.69 -8.51 -22.28
CA SER A 66 -21.60 -9.88 -22.79
C SER A 66 -20.17 -10.29 -23.11
N VAL A 67 -19.40 -9.42 -23.78
CA VAL A 67 -17.97 -9.67 -24.09
C VAL A 67 -17.13 -9.79 -22.81
N LEU A 68 -17.30 -8.85 -21.88
CA LEU A 68 -16.56 -8.83 -20.62
C LEU A 68 -16.91 -10.03 -19.75
N THR A 69 -18.18 -10.46 -19.77
CA THR A 69 -18.63 -11.68 -19.10
C THR A 69 -17.98 -12.92 -19.68
N ASP A 70 -17.99 -13.04 -21.01
CA ASP A 70 -17.33 -14.14 -21.70
C ASP A 70 -15.84 -14.19 -21.34
N LEU A 71 -15.14 -13.06 -21.27
CA LEU A 71 -13.70 -13.02 -20.94
C LEU A 71 -13.38 -13.31 -19.47
N CYS A 72 -14.24 -12.90 -18.54
CA CYS A 72 -14.04 -13.18 -17.12
C CYS A 72 -14.40 -14.64 -16.77
N VAL A 73 -15.35 -15.25 -17.49
CA VAL A 73 -15.85 -16.61 -17.21
C VAL A 73 -15.14 -17.70 -18.03
N SER A 74 -14.83 -17.47 -19.31
CA SER A 74 -14.44 -18.53 -20.28
C SER A 74 -12.97 -18.98 -20.25
N ASN A 75 -12.18 -18.60 -19.24
CA ASN A 75 -10.80 -19.08 -19.16
C ASN A 75 -10.76 -20.56 -18.71
N PRO A 76 -10.12 -21.45 -19.48
CA PRO A 76 -10.11 -22.88 -19.19
C PRO A 76 -9.45 -23.19 -17.83
N PRO A 77 -9.86 -24.29 -17.15
CA PRO A 77 -9.47 -24.64 -15.79
C PRO A 77 -7.97 -25.00 -15.61
N SER A 78 -7.15 -24.94 -16.66
CA SER A 78 -5.71 -25.27 -16.57
C SER A 78 -4.88 -24.20 -15.85
N TYR A 79 -5.41 -22.98 -15.67
CA TYR A 79 -4.68 -21.87 -15.06
C TYR A 79 -5.58 -21.14 -14.02
N GLN A 80 -5.66 -21.70 -12.80
CA GLN A 80 -6.53 -21.17 -11.73
C GLN A 80 -6.15 -19.75 -11.26
N ASP A 81 -4.88 -19.34 -11.42
CA ASP A 81 -4.42 -18.01 -11.00
C ASP A 81 -4.78 -16.91 -12.01
N PHE A 82 -4.76 -17.22 -13.31
CA PHE A 82 -5.03 -16.24 -14.38
C PHE A 82 -6.49 -15.80 -14.46
N LYS A 83 -7.43 -16.62 -13.96
CA LYS A 83 -8.85 -16.26 -13.89
C LYS A 83 -9.12 -15.04 -13.01
N LYS A 84 -8.20 -14.74 -12.06
CA LYS A 84 -8.31 -13.57 -11.17
C LYS A 84 -7.71 -12.31 -11.76
N GLU A 85 -6.71 -12.42 -12.64
CA GLU A 85 -6.00 -11.23 -13.15
C GLU A 85 -6.80 -10.43 -14.18
N VAL A 86 -7.60 -11.08 -15.02
CA VAL A 86 -8.40 -10.38 -16.05
C VAL A 86 -9.43 -9.42 -15.43
N PRO A 87 -10.25 -9.84 -14.43
CA PRO A 87 -11.10 -8.91 -13.69
C PRO A 87 -10.33 -7.77 -13.01
N LEU A 88 -9.16 -8.05 -12.44
CA LEU A 88 -8.33 -7.02 -11.81
C LEU A 88 -7.87 -5.99 -12.84
N LEU A 89 -7.35 -6.43 -13.99
CA LEU A 89 -6.93 -5.54 -15.07
C LEU A 89 -8.10 -4.69 -15.59
N LEU A 90 -9.30 -5.29 -15.70
CA LEU A 90 -10.50 -4.55 -16.12
C LEU A 90 -10.84 -3.42 -15.14
N VAL A 91 -10.82 -3.69 -13.83
CA VAL A 91 -11.08 -2.64 -12.83
C VAL A 91 -9.96 -1.59 -12.82
N ASP A 92 -8.71 -1.96 -13.10
CA ASP A 92 -7.63 -0.98 -13.27
C ASP A 92 -7.88 -0.05 -14.46
N VAL A 93 -8.37 -0.58 -15.59
CA VAL A 93 -8.81 0.24 -16.73
C VAL A 93 -10.00 1.12 -16.35
N PHE A 94 -11.00 0.59 -15.64
CA PHE A 94 -12.12 1.39 -15.16
C PHE A 94 -11.67 2.53 -14.26
N SER A 95 -10.65 2.35 -13.43
CA SER A 95 -10.16 3.44 -12.56
C SER A 95 -9.61 4.63 -13.35
N ILE A 96 -8.92 4.37 -14.48
CA ILE A 96 -8.45 5.41 -15.39
C ILE A 96 -9.64 6.09 -16.08
N PHE A 97 -10.56 5.27 -16.59
CA PHE A 97 -11.75 5.77 -17.29
C PHE A 97 -12.69 6.55 -16.37
N ASP A 98 -12.74 6.21 -15.09
CA ASP A 98 -13.50 6.91 -14.06
C ASP A 98 -13.01 8.36 -13.90
N ILE A 99 -11.70 8.56 -13.89
CA ILE A 99 -11.07 9.89 -13.84
C ILE A 99 -11.38 10.67 -15.12
N GLU A 100 -11.22 10.03 -16.29
CA GLU A 100 -11.46 10.68 -17.59
C GLU A 100 -12.92 11.13 -17.76
N THR A 101 -13.86 10.24 -17.45
CA THR A 101 -15.30 10.54 -17.56
C THR A 101 -15.77 11.56 -16.53
N THR A 102 -15.11 11.67 -15.38
CA THR A 102 -15.39 12.72 -14.40
C THR A 102 -14.98 14.10 -14.91
N CYS A 103 -13.96 14.17 -15.77
CA CYS A 103 -13.48 15.41 -16.40
C CYS A 103 -14.13 15.71 -17.76
N SER A 104 -14.98 14.83 -18.29
CA SER A 104 -15.60 15.00 -19.62
C SER A 104 -16.69 16.07 -19.62
N GLU A 105 -16.79 16.82 -20.72
CA GLU A 105 -17.86 17.80 -20.94
C GLU A 105 -19.20 17.13 -21.28
N ASP A 106 -19.19 15.92 -21.84
CA ASP A 106 -20.40 15.14 -22.14
C ASP A 106 -20.87 14.37 -20.89
N LYS A 107 -21.88 14.93 -20.21
CA LYS A 107 -22.49 14.27 -19.04
C LYS A 107 -23.05 12.87 -19.35
N GLN A 108 -23.47 12.61 -20.58
CA GLN A 108 -24.00 11.29 -20.94
C GLN A 108 -22.89 10.24 -21.04
N GLU A 109 -21.65 10.64 -21.30
CA GLU A 109 -20.49 9.73 -21.31
C GLU A 109 -20.28 9.14 -19.92
N ARG A 110 -20.37 9.99 -18.90
CA ARG A 110 -20.29 9.59 -17.49
C ARG A 110 -21.43 8.64 -17.10
N ASP A 111 -22.67 8.95 -17.47
CA ASP A 111 -23.83 8.10 -17.16
C ASP A 111 -23.72 6.72 -17.83
N ARG A 112 -23.26 6.66 -19.09
CA ARG A 112 -23.01 5.40 -19.81
C ARG A 112 -21.92 4.56 -19.14
N PHE A 113 -20.84 5.20 -18.66
CA PHE A 113 -19.79 4.52 -17.90
C PHE A 113 -20.30 3.97 -16.56
N ILE A 114 -21.02 4.78 -15.77
CA ILE A 114 -21.61 4.32 -14.49
C ILE A 114 -22.52 3.12 -14.72
N SER A 115 -23.36 3.17 -15.76
CA SER A 115 -24.23 2.06 -16.10
C SER A 115 -23.43 0.80 -16.46
N LEU A 116 -22.39 0.92 -17.29
CA LEU A 116 -21.51 -0.19 -17.65
C LEU A 116 -20.88 -0.85 -16.43
N VAL A 117 -20.34 -0.06 -15.49
CA VAL A 117 -19.74 -0.58 -14.25
C VAL A 117 -20.79 -1.30 -13.40
N SER A 118 -21.99 -0.73 -13.24
CA SER A 118 -23.10 -1.34 -12.49
C SER A 118 -23.53 -2.69 -13.09
N ALA A 119 -23.58 -2.81 -14.41
CA ALA A 119 -23.94 -4.07 -15.05
C ALA A 119 -22.90 -5.20 -14.89
N ILE A 120 -21.66 -4.87 -14.53
CA ILE A 120 -20.55 -5.82 -14.34
C ILE A 120 -20.25 -6.04 -12.85
N GLU A 121 -20.91 -5.31 -11.94
CA GLU A 121 -20.69 -5.40 -10.50
C GLU A 121 -20.77 -6.84 -9.98
N GLY A 122 -21.77 -7.62 -10.44
CA GLY A 122 -21.97 -9.01 -10.01
C GLY A 122 -20.88 -9.99 -10.48
N LEU A 123 -19.98 -9.56 -11.38
CA LEU A 123 -18.95 -10.40 -11.96
C LEU A 123 -17.61 -10.33 -11.20
N ILE A 124 -17.40 -9.28 -10.42
CA ILE A 124 -16.12 -8.99 -9.74
C ILE A 124 -16.40 -8.74 -8.26
N ALA A 125 -15.49 -9.17 -7.39
CA ALA A 125 -15.66 -8.96 -5.95
C ALA A 125 -15.81 -7.45 -5.63
N PRO A 126 -16.82 -7.05 -4.83
CA PRO A 126 -17.06 -5.64 -4.48
C PRO A 126 -15.85 -4.94 -3.83
N THR A 127 -14.97 -5.69 -3.18
CA THR A 127 -13.74 -5.18 -2.57
C THR A 127 -12.80 -4.56 -3.61
N VAL A 128 -12.69 -5.16 -4.79
CA VAL A 128 -11.79 -4.71 -5.86
C VAL A 128 -12.21 -3.34 -6.39
N PHE A 129 -13.52 -3.13 -6.59
CA PHE A 129 -14.05 -1.83 -6.98
C PHE A 129 -13.81 -0.78 -5.89
N LYS A 130 -14.08 -1.13 -4.62
CA LYS A 130 -13.91 -0.23 -3.46
C LYS A 130 -12.48 0.23 -3.22
N GLU A 131 -11.50 -0.55 -3.68
CA GLU A 131 -10.08 -0.24 -3.56
C GLU A 131 -9.58 0.72 -4.66
N ARG A 132 -10.28 0.81 -5.80
CA ARG A 132 -9.74 1.42 -7.03
C ARG A 132 -10.60 2.54 -7.64
N LEU A 133 -11.92 2.49 -7.46
CA LEU A 133 -12.84 3.52 -7.97
C LEU A 133 -13.04 4.66 -6.96
N ASP A 134 -13.43 5.83 -7.45
CA ASP A 134 -13.71 6.97 -6.61
C ASP A 134 -15.00 6.80 -5.78
N PHE A 135 -15.09 7.48 -4.63
CA PHE A 135 -16.25 7.35 -3.74
C PHE A 135 -17.55 7.84 -4.37
N ASP A 136 -17.53 8.87 -5.22
CA ASP A 136 -18.72 9.33 -5.95
C ASP A 136 -19.22 8.24 -6.91
N THR A 137 -18.30 7.57 -7.62
CA THR A 137 -18.60 6.44 -8.52
C THR A 137 -19.20 5.25 -7.78
N LEU A 138 -18.62 4.89 -6.63
CA LEU A 138 -19.09 3.78 -5.82
C LEU A 138 -20.52 4.01 -5.30
N GLU A 139 -20.88 5.25 -4.97
CA GLU A 139 -22.25 5.60 -4.55
C GLU A 139 -23.22 5.50 -5.74
N ASN A 140 -22.84 6.06 -6.89
CA ASN A 140 -23.67 6.02 -8.11
C ASN A 140 -23.92 4.61 -8.64
N VAL A 141 -22.95 3.69 -8.48
CA VAL A 141 -23.10 2.28 -8.84
C VAL A 141 -23.93 1.50 -7.81
N GLY A 142 -24.06 2.00 -6.57
CA GLY A 142 -24.78 1.34 -5.48
C GLY A 142 -23.92 0.43 -4.60
N LEU A 143 -22.59 0.43 -4.79
CA LEU A 143 -21.63 -0.36 -4.00
C LEU A 143 -21.46 0.15 -2.56
N ILE A 144 -21.80 1.42 -2.33
CA ILE A 144 -21.86 2.06 -1.01
C ILE A 144 -23.16 2.86 -0.87
N SER A 145 -23.69 2.93 0.34
CA SER A 145 -24.96 3.63 0.61
C SER A 145 -24.84 5.14 0.80
N SER A 146 -23.65 5.62 1.20
CA SER A 146 -23.39 7.05 1.38
C SER A 146 -21.90 7.35 1.20
N ARG A 147 -21.57 8.20 0.22
CA ARG A 147 -20.21 8.69 -0.04
C ARG A 147 -19.64 9.39 1.19
N GLN A 148 -20.39 10.29 1.81
CA GLN A 148 -19.95 11.08 2.96
C GLN A 148 -19.60 10.19 4.17
N GLN A 149 -20.47 9.22 4.49
CA GLN A 149 -20.23 8.32 5.62
C GLN A 149 -19.04 7.38 5.34
N TYR A 150 -18.93 6.89 4.11
CA TYR A 150 -17.84 6.01 3.71
C TYR A 150 -16.50 6.74 3.73
N GLN A 151 -16.42 7.96 3.18
CA GLN A 151 -15.23 8.81 3.22
C GLN A 151 -14.83 9.15 4.66
N ALA A 152 -15.78 9.50 5.53
CA ALA A 152 -15.49 9.75 6.94
C ALA A 152 -14.91 8.51 7.64
N LYS A 153 -15.45 7.32 7.37
CA LYS A 153 -14.93 6.05 7.90
C LYS A 153 -13.53 5.73 7.35
N TYR A 154 -13.31 5.97 6.06
CA TYR A 154 -12.01 5.79 5.41
C TYR A 154 -10.95 6.68 6.06
N VAL A 155 -11.20 7.98 6.20
CA VAL A 155 -10.28 8.94 6.82
C VAL A 155 -9.99 8.54 8.27
N LYS A 156 -11.02 8.25 9.08
CA LYS A 156 -10.83 7.82 10.48
C LYS A 156 -9.96 6.57 10.59
N THR A 157 -10.19 5.58 9.73
CA THR A 157 -9.44 4.32 9.72
C THR A 157 -7.98 4.56 9.33
N LYS A 158 -7.75 5.31 8.25
CA LYS A 158 -6.42 5.65 7.75
C LYS A 158 -5.61 6.43 8.78
N THR A 159 -6.23 7.44 9.40
CA THR A 159 -5.61 8.25 10.46
C THR A 159 -5.30 7.41 11.70
N ARG A 160 -6.22 6.55 12.14
CA ARG A 160 -5.98 5.64 13.27
C ARG A 160 -4.82 4.68 13.00
N LEU A 161 -4.76 4.11 11.79
CA LEU A 161 -3.67 3.22 11.39
C LEU A 161 -2.34 3.96 11.33
N PHE A 162 -2.32 5.17 10.77
CA PHE A 162 -1.14 6.04 10.73
C PHE A 162 -0.60 6.33 12.13
N TYR A 163 -1.42 6.81 13.05
CA TYR A 163 -0.97 7.10 14.43
C TYR A 163 -0.55 5.84 15.18
N LYS A 164 -1.22 4.71 14.95
CA LYS A 164 -0.82 3.43 15.53
C LYS A 164 0.56 3.02 15.02
N GLN A 165 0.81 3.10 13.71
CA GLN A 165 2.11 2.80 13.10
C GLN A 165 3.20 3.73 13.59
N MET A 166 2.93 5.04 13.62
CA MET A 166 3.86 6.06 14.13
C MET A 166 4.25 5.78 15.58
N LYS A 167 3.28 5.41 16.44
CA LYS A 167 3.56 5.03 17.83
C LYS A 167 4.44 3.77 17.93
N PHE A 168 4.20 2.74 17.12
CA PHE A 168 5.04 1.54 17.12
C PHE A 168 6.44 1.80 16.56
N ASN A 169 6.55 2.61 15.50
CA ASN A 169 7.83 3.01 14.94
C ASN A 169 8.64 3.81 15.97
N LEU A 170 8.00 4.77 16.66
CA LEU A 170 8.64 5.51 17.73
C LEU A 170 9.14 4.57 18.82
N LEU A 171 8.28 3.72 19.39
CA LEU A 171 8.68 2.76 20.43
C LEU A 171 9.84 1.85 20.00
N ARG A 172 9.85 1.43 18.73
CA ARG A 172 10.93 0.63 18.16
C ARG A 172 12.24 1.43 18.12
N GLU A 173 12.19 2.67 17.63
CA GLU A 173 13.33 3.58 17.60
C GLU A 173 13.85 3.89 19.01
N GLU A 174 12.95 4.08 19.99
CA GLU A 174 13.33 4.29 21.40
C GLU A 174 14.09 3.07 21.91
N ASN A 175 13.53 1.86 21.78
CA ASN A 175 14.13 0.63 22.31
C ASN A 175 15.47 0.31 21.66
N GLU A 176 15.60 0.49 20.34
CA GLU A 176 16.89 0.32 19.64
C GLU A 176 17.92 1.34 20.13
N GLY A 177 17.50 2.60 20.30
CA GLY A 177 18.31 3.66 20.84
C GLY A 177 18.81 3.39 22.26
N TYR A 178 17.91 3.00 23.16
CA TYR A 178 18.23 2.64 24.54
C TYR A 178 19.17 1.42 24.61
N ALA A 179 18.93 0.38 23.81
CA ALA A 179 19.82 -0.78 23.76
C ALA A 179 21.24 -0.38 23.33
N LYS A 180 21.39 0.48 22.32
CA LYS A 180 22.69 0.99 21.88
C LYS A 180 23.39 1.82 22.96
N LEU A 181 22.65 2.67 23.68
CA LEU A 181 23.22 3.42 24.81
C LEU A 181 23.72 2.51 25.93
N VAL A 182 22.95 1.48 26.30
CA VAL A 182 23.35 0.51 27.34
C VAL A 182 24.59 -0.28 26.91
N VAL A 183 24.66 -0.70 25.65
CA VAL A 183 25.84 -1.39 25.11
C VAL A 183 27.07 -0.47 25.15
N GLU A 184 26.93 0.78 24.71
CA GLU A 184 28.04 1.75 24.69
C GLU A 184 28.54 2.07 26.11
N LEU A 185 27.64 2.16 27.09
CA LEU A 185 27.99 2.39 28.50
C LEU A 185 28.70 1.20 29.16
N ASN A 186 28.40 -0.03 28.73
CA ASN A 186 28.98 -1.26 29.28
C ASN A 186 30.26 -1.70 28.54
N GLN A 187 30.80 -0.87 27.64
CA GLN A 187 32.08 -1.18 27.00
C GLN A 187 33.23 -1.13 28.00
N GLU A 188 34.08 -2.15 27.99
CA GLU A 188 35.32 -2.15 28.77
C GLU A 188 36.29 -1.13 28.18
N ILE A 189 36.75 -0.21 29.03
CA ILE A 189 37.78 0.77 28.67
C ILE A 189 39.10 -0.01 28.48
N THR A 190 39.55 -0.07 27.24
CA THR A 190 40.80 -0.75 26.83
C THR A 190 41.71 0.26 26.12
N GLU A 191 42.97 -0.08 25.85
CA GLU A 191 43.90 0.81 25.13
C GLU A 191 43.39 1.27 23.75
N LYS A 192 42.39 0.58 23.18
CA LYS A 192 41.77 0.93 21.89
C LYS A 192 40.49 1.77 22.02
N ILE A 193 39.86 1.81 23.19
CA ILE A 193 38.59 2.52 23.45
C ILE A 193 38.82 3.51 24.57
N THR A 194 38.97 4.78 24.21
CA THR A 194 39.22 5.85 25.17
C THR A 194 37.90 6.33 25.79
N PRO A 195 37.85 6.69 27.09
CA PRO A 195 36.64 7.24 27.72
C PRO A 195 36.02 8.43 26.98
N LEU A 196 36.84 9.26 26.34
CA LEU A 196 36.39 10.39 25.53
C LEU A 196 35.62 9.96 24.27
N GLN A 197 36.02 8.86 23.63
CA GLN A 197 35.32 8.32 22.46
C GLN A 197 33.95 7.75 22.84
N VAL A 198 33.84 7.07 23.99
CA VAL A 198 32.56 6.60 24.54
C VAL A 198 31.63 7.79 24.80
N ILE A 199 32.14 8.88 25.38
CA ILE A 199 31.35 10.10 25.62
C ILE A 199 30.86 10.74 24.31
N GLU A 200 31.71 10.82 23.27
CA GLU A 200 31.31 11.34 21.96
C GLU A 200 30.26 10.46 21.28
N ASN A 201 30.43 9.14 21.34
CA ASN A 201 29.47 8.17 20.80
C ASN A 201 28.10 8.28 21.50
N LEU A 202 28.11 8.39 22.83
CA LEU A 202 26.88 8.62 23.62
C LEU A 202 26.21 9.94 23.26
N LYS A 203 26.96 11.04 23.11
CA LYS A 203 26.43 12.33 22.67
C LYS A 203 25.81 12.25 21.27
N SER A 204 26.44 11.52 20.35
CA SER A 204 25.94 11.28 18.99
C SER A 204 24.67 10.43 18.99
N LEU A 205 24.63 9.37 19.79
CA LEU A 205 23.46 8.49 19.97
C LEU A 205 22.27 9.26 20.56
N ILE A 206 22.48 10.01 21.64
CA ILE A 206 21.47 10.91 22.23
C ILE A 206 21.05 12.00 21.22
N GLY A 207 21.99 12.43 20.37
CA GLY A 207 21.77 13.32 19.23
C GLY A 207 20.71 12.82 18.26
N LYS A 208 20.71 11.51 17.99
CA LYS A 208 19.84 10.81 17.01
C LYS A 208 18.51 10.34 17.60
N LEU A 209 18.33 10.40 18.92
CA LEU A 209 17.06 10.07 19.56
C LEU A 209 16.03 11.18 19.31
N ASN A 210 14.79 10.79 19.04
CA ASN A 210 13.67 11.71 18.87
C ASN A 210 13.52 12.66 20.08
N GLN A 211 13.03 13.88 19.82
CA GLN A 211 12.96 14.96 20.81
C GLN A 211 12.20 14.57 22.09
N GLU A 212 11.11 13.82 21.98
CA GLU A 212 10.34 13.29 23.14
C GLU A 212 11.17 12.35 24.04
N ILE A 213 12.12 11.62 23.45
CA ILE A 213 13.04 10.73 24.19
C ILE A 213 14.11 11.56 24.88
N ARG A 214 14.64 12.59 24.20
CA ARG A 214 15.64 13.50 24.76
C ARG A 214 15.13 14.20 26.01
N GLU A 215 13.85 14.57 26.07
CA GLU A 215 13.23 15.16 27.26
C GLU A 215 13.18 14.19 28.44
N LYS A 216 12.84 12.91 28.19
CA LYS A 216 12.88 11.84 29.22
C LYS A 216 14.30 11.49 29.67
N ILE A 217 15.28 11.60 28.77
CA ILE A 217 16.70 11.35 28.98
C ILE A 217 17.42 12.58 29.53
N SER A 218 16.82 13.77 29.55
CA SER A 218 17.44 14.99 30.08
C SER A 218 18.00 14.88 31.52
N PRO A 219 17.55 13.97 32.40
CA PRO A 219 18.22 13.69 33.66
C PRO A 219 19.53 12.88 33.51
N LEU A 220 19.74 12.13 32.44
CA LEU A 220 20.95 11.32 32.20
C LEU A 220 22.22 12.16 32.03
N PRO A 221 22.23 13.35 31.39
CA PRO A 221 23.35 14.29 31.48
C PRO A 221 23.76 14.63 32.92
N SER A 222 22.82 14.68 33.87
CA SER A 222 23.16 14.84 35.30
C SER A 222 23.74 13.57 35.92
N LEU A 223 23.44 12.40 35.35
CA LEU A 223 24.02 11.10 35.69
C LEU A 223 25.42 10.94 35.08
N VAL A 224 25.64 11.37 33.83
CA VAL A 224 26.95 11.47 33.18
C VAL A 224 27.84 12.46 33.94
N GLY A 225 27.30 13.61 34.36
CA GLY A 225 28.02 14.53 35.25
C GLY A 225 28.34 13.94 36.63
N LYS A 226 27.46 13.09 37.20
CA LYS A 226 27.74 12.33 38.43
C LYS A 226 28.79 11.23 38.23
N ILE A 227 28.83 10.60 37.05
CA ILE A 227 29.82 9.59 36.67
C ILE A 227 31.18 10.26 36.42
N GLU A 228 31.24 11.38 35.71
CA GLU A 228 32.43 12.20 35.53
C GLU A 228 32.96 12.74 36.87
N TYR A 229 32.08 13.16 37.78
CA TYR A 229 32.47 13.56 39.14
C TYR A 229 33.05 12.40 39.96
N LYS A 230 32.47 11.19 39.85
CA LYS A 230 33.01 9.98 40.50
C LYS A 230 34.32 9.48 39.89
N LEU A 231 34.54 9.68 38.59
CA LEU A 231 35.78 9.31 37.90
C LEU A 231 36.92 10.30 38.18
N ASN A 232 36.60 11.59 38.37
CA ASN A 232 37.57 12.64 38.69
C ASN A 232 37.83 12.81 40.20
N GLY A 233 36.95 12.31 41.06
CA GLY A 233 37.09 12.28 42.51
C GLY A 233 37.52 10.92 43.04
N THR A 234 38.82 10.63 42.94
CA THR A 234 39.55 9.72 43.84
C THR A 234 39.05 8.27 43.94
N LEU A 235 39.66 7.38 43.14
CA LEU A 235 39.81 5.96 43.51
C LEU A 235 40.82 5.84 44.67
N THR A 236 40.40 6.14 45.90
CA THR A 236 41.08 5.64 47.09
C THR A 236 40.41 4.35 47.50
N PHE A 237 41.06 3.23 47.20
CA PHE A 237 40.83 1.98 47.91
C PHE A 237 41.36 2.15 49.33
N SER A 238 40.47 2.34 50.31
CA SER A 238 40.78 2.04 51.71
C SER A 238 40.18 0.68 52.04
N SER A 239 41.06 -0.27 52.31
CA SER A 239 40.76 -1.61 52.82
C SER A 239 40.06 -1.58 54.19
N VAL A 240 39.52 -2.75 54.56
CA VAL A 240 39.14 -3.23 55.92
C VAL A 240 37.77 -2.66 56.41
N ASP A 241 36.76 -3.42 56.83
CA ASP A 241 36.72 -4.55 57.77
C ASP A 241 35.48 -5.48 57.61
N THR A 242 35.69 -6.70 58.08
CA THR A 242 34.75 -7.82 58.29
C THR A 242 33.64 -7.55 59.32
N ALA A 243 32.43 -8.06 59.07
CA ALA A 243 31.53 -8.56 60.13
C ALA A 243 30.45 -9.52 59.58
N GLU A 244 30.55 -10.76 60.04
CA GLU A 244 29.56 -11.83 60.24
C GLU A 244 28.09 -11.60 59.82
N THR A 245 27.53 -12.59 59.12
CA THR A 245 26.33 -13.29 59.59
C THR A 245 26.31 -14.74 59.07
N ASP A 246 26.50 -15.66 60.01
CA ASP A 246 25.95 -17.02 59.94
C ASP A 246 24.44 -16.98 59.71
N ASN A 247 23.95 -17.79 58.76
CA ASN A 247 22.98 -18.84 59.09
C ASN A 247 22.68 -19.75 57.90
N SER A 248 23.08 -21.01 58.08
CA SER A 248 22.40 -22.26 57.71
C SER A 248 21.21 -22.19 56.73
N PHE A 249 21.27 -22.99 55.66
CA PHE A 249 20.25 -24.03 55.41
C PHE A 249 20.77 -25.08 54.42
N THR A 250 20.85 -26.31 54.93
CA THR A 250 21.09 -27.57 54.20
C THR A 250 19.88 -27.98 53.38
N GLY A 251 20.12 -28.52 52.20
CA GLY A 251 19.17 -29.23 51.34
C GLY A 251 19.87 -29.77 50.11
#